data_AF-A0A915Y394-F1
#
_entry.id   AF-A0A915Y394-F1
#
_cell.length_a   1.000
_cell.length_b   1.000
_cell.length_c   1.000
_cell.angle_alpha   90.00
_cell.angle_beta   90.00
_cell.angle_gamma   90.00
#
_symmetry.space_group_name_H-M   'P 1'
#
loop_
_entity.id
_entity.type
_entity.pdbx_description
1 polymer ?
#
loop_
_entity_poly.entity_id
_entity_poly.type
_entity_poly.pdbx_seq_one_letter_code
_entity_poly.pdbx_strand_id
1 'polypeptide(L)'
;MARSPFSVLSSLGPFGSILSVLREVDVRPARIAAETPFLIAFASRDVPFAEHLAALMYRGDRPADTPPYRAAIGAPITDATQISRANVVIIVTRADSPPDEELRLKRALEASNVPLLMCFVHERSAPPPAQSVTSGHAVALPLEDGTLDEQAAIARLTTAIRQLKAIDDLALARHLPAFREPVVRALIEDVAMANATYSLGSGLLQINPATGLPIAVADTVILTKNQAIMAYKIALAMGSPSDFKHVMPQIAGVIGGGLLFRQIARSVIGLVPGLGIAPKVAISFAGTFAIGEAVYRWCRSGERLTEEGLKAIYALALERGRELAAGLQRRRDAAVRRARRRAAHTTESAAEPAPPEQEIIELPPASRRNGVEQPE
;
A
#
# COMPACT_ATOMS: atom_id res chain seq x y z
N MET A 1 -12.41 -10.31 61.21
CA MET A 1 -13.19 -11.06 60.20
C MET A 1 -13.24 -10.23 58.92
N ALA A 2 -12.70 -10.80 57.85
CA ALA A 2 -12.35 -10.13 56.60
C ALA A 2 -13.58 -9.74 55.75
N ARG A 3 -13.53 -8.54 55.15
CA ARG A 3 -14.37 -8.17 54.00
C ARG A 3 -13.53 -8.32 52.73
N SER A 4 -14.06 -9.09 51.78
CA SER A 4 -13.50 -9.42 50.47
C SER A 4 -13.15 -8.18 49.63
N PRO A 5 -12.01 -8.16 48.90
CA PRO A 5 -11.64 -7.09 47.96
C PRO A 5 -11.96 -7.50 46.50
N PHE A 6 -13.21 -7.83 46.20
CA PHE A 6 -13.66 -8.06 44.82
C PHE A 6 -14.98 -7.33 44.55
N SER A 7 -14.91 -6.03 44.26
CA SER A 7 -16.04 -5.29 43.67
C SER A 7 -15.67 -3.97 42.98
N VAL A 8 -14.47 -3.84 42.41
CA VAL A 8 -14.10 -2.65 41.62
C VAL A 8 -13.72 -3.07 40.21
N LEU A 9 -14.70 -3.48 39.40
CA LEU A 9 -14.48 -3.70 37.96
C LEU A 9 -15.74 -3.55 37.10
N SER A 10 -16.69 -2.72 37.52
CA SER A 10 -17.94 -2.50 36.80
C SER A 10 -18.31 -1.02 36.68
N SER A 11 -17.43 -0.21 36.10
CA SER A 11 -17.82 1.17 35.69
C SER A 11 -17.01 1.80 34.55
N LEU A 12 -16.18 1.05 33.83
CA LEU A 12 -15.56 1.57 32.61
C LEU A 12 -16.53 1.34 31.45
N GLY A 13 -17.27 2.38 31.06
CA GLY A 13 -18.20 2.36 29.93
C GLY A 13 -17.53 2.00 28.58
N PRO A 14 -18.24 2.12 27.45
CA PRO A 14 -17.77 1.69 26.11
C PRO A 14 -16.35 2.17 25.76
N PHE A 15 -15.96 3.35 26.23
CA PHE A 15 -14.62 3.93 26.05
C PHE A 15 -13.48 3.17 26.73
N GLY A 16 -13.72 2.54 27.89
CA GLY A 16 -12.69 1.76 28.58
C GLY A 16 -12.32 0.47 27.84
N SER A 17 -13.30 -0.14 27.17
CA SER A 17 -13.09 -1.33 26.32
C SER A 17 -12.29 -1.02 25.04
N ILE A 18 -12.45 0.19 24.49
CA ILE A 18 -11.65 0.65 23.35
C ILE A 18 -10.21 0.90 23.80
N LEU A 19 -10.02 1.51 24.97
CA LEU A 19 -8.69 1.82 25.50
C LEU A 19 -7.88 0.54 25.84
N SER A 20 -8.53 -0.53 26.31
CA SER A 20 -7.86 -1.82 26.53
C SER A 20 -7.45 -2.48 25.21
N VAL A 21 -8.33 -2.46 24.20
CA VAL A 21 -8.02 -2.95 22.84
C VAL A 21 -6.84 -2.20 22.20
N LEU A 22 -6.74 -0.89 22.43
CA LEU A 22 -5.62 -0.07 21.94
C LEU A 22 -4.30 -0.39 22.64
N ARG A 23 -4.31 -0.78 23.92
CA ARG A 23 -3.09 -1.15 24.67
C ARG A 23 -2.45 -2.45 24.16
N GLU A 24 -3.23 -3.32 23.55
CA GLU A 24 -2.75 -4.58 22.96
C GLU A 24 -2.15 -4.43 21.56
N VAL A 25 -2.22 -3.24 20.96
CA VAL A 25 -1.67 -3.01 19.62
C VAL A 25 -0.16 -2.87 19.70
N ASP A 26 0.56 -3.78 19.04
CA ASP A 26 2.01 -3.64 18.89
C ASP A 26 2.34 -2.58 17.83
N VAL A 27 2.74 -1.40 18.31
CA VAL A 27 3.14 -0.27 17.47
C VAL A 27 4.64 -0.22 17.18
N ARG A 28 5.43 -1.11 17.80
CA ARG A 28 6.90 -1.15 17.64
C ARG A 28 7.31 -1.29 16.17
N PRO A 29 6.68 -2.13 15.32
CA PRO A 29 7.06 -2.23 13.92
C PRO A 29 6.92 -0.92 13.16
N ALA A 30 5.82 -0.19 13.38
CA ALA A 30 5.59 1.11 12.74
C ALA A 30 6.60 2.15 13.23
N ARG A 31 6.95 2.14 14.52
CA ARG A 31 7.97 3.02 15.08
C ARG A 31 9.35 2.73 14.49
N ILE A 32 9.78 1.47 14.51
CA ILE A 32 11.08 1.05 13.97
C ILE A 32 11.18 1.45 12.49
N ALA A 33 10.15 1.13 11.70
CA ALA A 33 10.10 1.51 10.29
C ALA A 33 10.25 3.02 10.11
N ALA A 34 9.49 3.83 10.86
CA ALA A 34 9.54 5.28 10.72
C ALA A 34 10.87 5.91 11.18
N GLU A 35 11.52 5.35 12.20
CA GLU A 35 12.77 5.90 12.79
C GLU A 35 14.05 5.38 12.11
N THR A 36 13.94 4.41 11.20
CA THR A 36 15.10 3.80 10.54
C THR A 36 15.85 4.86 9.73
N PRO A 37 17.14 5.09 10.01
CA PRO A 37 17.92 6.07 9.28
C PRO A 37 18.22 5.60 7.85
N PHE A 38 18.22 6.54 6.92
CA PHE A 38 18.62 6.28 5.53
C PHE A 38 19.27 7.51 4.90
N LEU A 39 19.95 7.29 3.78
CA LEU A 39 20.54 8.33 2.95
C LEU A 39 20.18 8.11 1.48
N ILE A 40 19.66 9.16 0.84
CA ILE A 40 19.46 9.27 -0.61
C ILE A 40 20.53 10.22 -1.16
N ALA A 41 21.36 9.76 -2.07
CA ALA A 41 22.36 10.60 -2.74
C ALA A 41 21.90 10.94 -4.16
N PHE A 42 21.76 12.23 -4.47
CA PHE A 42 21.60 12.74 -5.82
C PHE A 42 22.99 12.96 -6.42
N ALA A 43 23.44 12.05 -7.28
CA ALA A 43 24.76 12.08 -7.90
C ALA A 43 24.68 12.76 -9.28
N SER A 44 25.49 13.80 -9.49
CA SER A 44 25.50 14.57 -10.74
C SER A 44 26.87 15.17 -11.03
N ARG A 45 27.13 15.51 -12.30
CA ARG A 45 28.22 16.41 -12.69
C ARG A 45 27.89 17.87 -12.35
N ASP A 46 26.61 18.23 -12.40
CA ASP A 46 26.06 19.49 -11.94
C ASP A 46 25.64 19.35 -10.47
N VAL A 47 26.61 19.55 -9.56
CA VAL A 47 26.42 19.41 -8.12
C VAL A 47 25.38 20.41 -7.57
N PRO A 48 25.40 21.71 -7.93
CA PRO A 48 24.38 22.65 -7.49
C PRO A 48 22.96 22.19 -7.85
N PHE A 49 22.76 21.62 -9.04
CA PHE A 49 21.46 21.10 -9.44
C PHE A 49 21.06 19.83 -8.67
N ALA A 50 22.01 18.93 -8.38
CA ALA A 50 21.74 17.78 -7.52
C ALA A 50 21.38 18.18 -6.08
N GLU A 51 22.09 19.17 -5.52
CA GLU A 51 21.76 19.77 -4.22
C GLU A 51 20.38 20.42 -4.24
N HIS A 52 20.02 21.10 -5.33
CA HIS A 52 18.70 21.67 -5.51
C HIS A 52 17.61 20.58 -5.50
N LEU A 53 17.75 19.50 -6.27
CA LEU A 53 16.80 18.37 -6.26
C LEU A 53 16.72 17.70 -4.88
N ALA A 54 17.85 17.51 -4.20
CA ALA A 54 17.86 17.01 -2.83
C ALA A 54 17.11 17.96 -1.87
N ALA A 55 17.28 19.28 -2.03
CA ALA A 55 16.58 20.29 -1.25
C ALA A 55 15.05 20.26 -1.48
N LEU A 56 14.59 19.94 -2.70
CA LEU A 56 13.17 19.77 -2.99
C LEU A 56 12.53 18.66 -2.13
N MET A 57 13.28 17.61 -1.77
CA MET A 57 12.76 16.53 -0.92
C MET A 57 12.44 16.99 0.52
N TYR A 58 12.99 18.12 0.92
CA TYR A 58 12.71 18.74 2.22
C TYR A 58 11.54 19.73 2.19
N ARG A 59 10.94 19.99 1.03
CA ARG A 59 9.79 20.87 0.91
C ARG A 59 8.50 20.10 1.17
N GLY A 60 7.59 20.69 1.93
CA GLY A 60 6.29 20.11 2.22
C GLY A 60 5.35 21.12 2.86
N ASP A 61 4.14 20.67 3.19
CA ASP A 61 3.03 21.52 3.66
C ASP A 61 3.29 22.31 4.95
N ARG A 62 4.33 21.93 5.71
CA ARG A 62 4.70 22.53 6.99
C ARG A 62 6.11 23.12 6.89
N PRO A 63 6.24 24.44 6.62
CA PRO A 63 7.54 25.08 6.37
C PRO A 63 8.53 25.00 7.53
N ALA A 64 8.04 24.86 8.77
CA ALA A 64 8.86 24.79 9.97
C ALA A 64 9.40 23.38 10.28
N ASP A 65 9.02 22.36 9.50
CA ASP A 65 9.42 21.00 9.78
C ASP A 65 10.89 20.79 9.40
N THR A 66 11.73 20.67 10.42
CA THR A 66 13.16 20.38 10.28
C THR A 66 13.41 18.91 10.63
N PRO A 67 13.82 18.08 9.66
CA PRO A 67 14.16 16.69 9.98
C PRO A 67 15.41 16.61 10.85
N PRO A 68 15.51 15.57 11.70
CA PRO A 68 16.58 15.47 12.70
C PRO A 68 17.99 15.28 12.10
N TYR A 69 18.07 14.81 10.86
CA TYR A 69 19.30 14.67 10.10
C TYR A 69 19.01 14.84 8.59
N ARG A 70 20.07 15.04 7.80
CA ARG A 70 19.98 15.14 6.34
C ARG A 70 19.85 13.75 5.72
N ALA A 71 18.62 13.36 5.35
CA ALA A 71 18.32 12.08 4.71
C ALA A 71 18.46 12.08 3.18
N ALA A 72 18.59 13.27 2.57
CA ALA A 72 18.87 13.48 1.15
C ALA A 72 19.98 14.51 0.96
N ILE A 73 20.94 14.23 0.07
CA ILE A 73 22.09 15.09 -0.23
C ILE A 73 22.34 15.15 -1.74
N GLY A 74 22.90 16.27 -2.22
CA GLY A 74 23.56 16.33 -3.52
C GLY A 74 25.02 15.93 -3.38
N ALA A 75 25.55 15.18 -4.34
CA ALA A 75 26.94 14.73 -4.34
C ALA A 75 27.53 14.79 -5.76
N PRO A 76 28.85 15.10 -5.89
CA PRO A 76 29.55 14.92 -7.15
C PRO A 76 29.50 13.46 -7.60
N ILE A 77 29.31 13.22 -8.89
CA ILE A 77 29.28 11.86 -9.46
C ILE A 77 30.57 11.06 -9.21
N THR A 78 31.68 11.77 -8.97
CA THR A 78 32.99 11.19 -8.66
C THR A 78 33.21 10.89 -7.17
N ASP A 79 32.32 11.32 -6.28
CA ASP A 79 32.46 11.10 -4.82
C ASP A 79 31.97 9.71 -4.42
N ALA A 80 32.79 8.70 -4.69
CA ALA A 80 32.52 7.31 -4.33
C ALA A 80 32.30 7.11 -2.82
N THR A 81 32.86 7.96 -1.97
CA THR A 81 32.75 7.82 -0.50
C THR A 81 31.36 8.17 -0.01
N GLN A 82 30.79 9.27 -0.51
CA GLN A 82 29.41 9.65 -0.18
C GLN A 82 28.39 8.70 -0.83
N ILE A 83 28.62 8.35 -2.09
CA ILE A 83 27.70 7.50 -2.86
C ILE A 83 27.61 6.09 -2.26
N SER A 84 28.73 5.49 -1.84
CA SER A 84 28.75 4.15 -1.24
C SER A 84 28.05 4.06 0.12
N ARG A 85 27.85 5.19 0.81
CA ARG A 85 27.10 5.24 2.07
C ARG A 85 25.59 5.37 1.87
N ALA A 86 25.13 5.68 0.66
CA ALA A 86 23.72 5.89 0.37
C ALA A 86 22.96 4.56 0.28
N ASN A 87 21.74 4.54 0.81
CA ASN A 87 20.81 3.42 0.66
C ASN A 87 20.15 3.42 -0.72
N VAL A 88 20.02 4.60 -1.32
CA VAL A 88 19.50 4.81 -2.68
C VAL A 88 20.33 5.87 -3.37
N VAL A 89 20.69 5.63 -4.63
CA VAL A 89 21.41 6.61 -5.45
C VAL A 89 20.54 7.06 -6.62
N ILE A 90 20.38 8.36 -6.77
CA ILE A 90 19.68 8.98 -7.88
C ILE A 90 20.72 9.60 -8.79
N ILE A 91 20.93 9.01 -9.96
CA ILE A 91 21.89 9.52 -10.94
C ILE A 91 21.16 10.55 -11.80
N VAL A 92 21.55 11.81 -11.66
CA VAL A 92 20.95 12.93 -12.40
C VAL A 92 21.73 13.15 -13.68
N THR A 93 21.05 13.00 -14.81
CA THR A 93 21.63 13.14 -16.15
C THR A 93 20.97 14.32 -16.85
N ARG A 94 21.78 15.29 -17.29
CA ARG A 94 21.32 16.39 -18.15
C ARG A 94 21.49 15.99 -19.63
N ALA A 95 20.56 16.42 -20.47
CA ALA A 95 20.58 16.12 -21.92
C ALA A 95 21.70 16.84 -22.70
N ASP A 96 22.43 17.74 -22.06
CA ASP A 96 23.45 18.60 -22.67
C ASP A 96 24.78 17.87 -22.99
N SER A 97 24.98 16.65 -22.49
CA SER A 97 26.24 15.93 -22.64
C SER A 97 26.10 14.40 -22.61
N PRO A 98 27.03 13.65 -23.24
CA PRO A 98 26.99 12.19 -23.24
C PRO A 98 27.03 11.61 -21.81
N PRO A 99 26.18 10.62 -21.48
CA PRO A 99 26.03 10.12 -20.10
C PRO A 99 27.07 9.06 -19.72
N ASP A 100 28.33 9.21 -20.15
CA ASP A 100 29.35 8.17 -20.00
C ASP A 100 29.77 7.94 -18.54
N GLU A 101 29.81 9.00 -17.73
CA GLU A 101 30.11 8.90 -16.29
C GLU A 101 28.92 8.33 -15.52
N GLU A 102 27.72 8.76 -15.87
CA GLU A 102 26.44 8.28 -15.34
C GLU A 102 26.26 6.79 -15.60
N LEU A 103 26.57 6.33 -16.81
CA LEU A 103 26.49 4.91 -17.17
C LEU A 103 27.59 4.08 -16.49
N ARG A 104 28.80 4.64 -16.30
CA ARG A 104 29.86 3.98 -15.52
C ARG A 104 29.44 3.81 -14.06
N LEU A 105 28.92 4.87 -13.44
CA LEU A 105 28.44 4.82 -12.06
C LEU A 105 27.26 3.84 -11.93
N LYS A 106 26.30 3.90 -12.85
CA LYS A 106 25.16 2.96 -12.90
C LYS A 106 25.64 1.51 -12.87
N ARG A 107 26.57 1.13 -13.74
CA ARG A 107 27.12 -0.25 -13.79
C ARG A 107 27.81 -0.64 -12.49
N ALA A 108 28.56 0.27 -11.87
CA ALA A 108 29.23 0.01 -10.59
C ALA A 108 28.24 -0.23 -9.44
N LEU A 109 27.14 0.55 -9.41
CA LEU A 109 26.08 0.41 -8.41
C LEU A 109 25.25 -0.87 -8.62
N GLU A 110 24.95 -1.21 -9.88
CA GLU A 110 24.28 -2.47 -10.22
C GLU A 110 25.12 -3.68 -9.80
N ALA A 111 26.43 -3.65 -10.05
CA ALA A 111 27.34 -4.71 -9.61
C ALA A 111 27.39 -4.85 -8.07
N SER A 112 27.10 -3.77 -7.35
CA SER A 112 27.10 -3.73 -5.89
C SER A 112 25.70 -3.90 -5.27
N ASN A 113 24.67 -4.18 -6.08
CA ASN A 113 23.26 -4.28 -5.67
C ASN A 113 22.73 -3.05 -4.91
N VAL A 114 23.25 -1.84 -5.21
CA VAL A 114 22.74 -0.60 -4.63
C VAL A 114 21.50 -0.18 -5.42
N PRO A 115 20.34 0.03 -4.76
CA PRO A 115 19.14 0.53 -5.43
C PRO A 115 19.41 1.89 -6.08
N LEU A 116 19.11 2.01 -7.38
CA LEU A 116 19.34 3.24 -8.13
C LEU A 116 18.12 3.67 -8.95
N LEU A 117 18.04 4.98 -9.19
CA LEU A 117 17.08 5.63 -10.06
C LEU A 117 17.80 6.56 -11.03
N MET A 118 17.56 6.39 -12.32
CA MET A 118 18.03 7.33 -13.33
C MET A 118 17.06 8.53 -13.39
N CYS A 119 17.57 9.75 -13.22
CA CYS A 119 16.80 10.98 -13.26
C CYS A 119 17.23 11.84 -14.46
N PHE A 120 16.42 11.84 -15.51
CA PHE A 120 16.69 12.56 -16.75
C PHE A 120 16.10 13.97 -16.69
N VAL A 121 16.96 14.97 -16.82
CA VAL A 121 16.59 16.38 -16.86
C VAL A 121 16.76 16.86 -18.28
N HIS A 122 15.65 17.23 -18.92
CA HIS A 122 15.65 17.57 -20.34
C HIS A 122 14.60 18.63 -20.66
N GLU A 123 14.83 19.41 -21.70
CA GLU A 123 13.80 20.30 -22.24
C GLU A 123 12.56 19.50 -22.64
N ARG A 124 11.37 20.04 -22.38
CA ARG A 124 10.11 19.35 -22.70
C ARG A 124 9.98 19.00 -24.18
N SER A 125 10.61 19.78 -25.05
CA SER A 125 10.67 19.57 -26.50
C SER A 125 11.74 18.58 -26.96
N ALA A 126 12.66 18.17 -26.07
CA ALA A 126 13.75 17.26 -26.40
C ALA A 126 13.25 15.83 -26.65
N PRO A 127 13.95 15.05 -27.51
CA PRO A 127 13.63 13.64 -27.71
C PRO A 127 13.78 12.85 -26.41
N PRO A 128 13.01 11.76 -26.22
CA PRO A 128 13.11 10.93 -25.03
C PRO A 128 14.50 10.30 -24.92
N PRO A 129 15.00 10.07 -23.69
CA PRO A 129 16.30 9.45 -23.46
C PRO A 129 16.37 8.05 -24.05
N ALA A 130 17.56 7.67 -24.56
CA ALA A 130 17.78 6.38 -25.20
C ALA A 130 17.53 5.20 -24.25
N GLN A 131 16.98 4.11 -24.78
CA GLN A 131 16.60 2.91 -24.00
C GLN A 131 17.77 2.29 -23.22
N SER A 132 18.99 2.36 -23.75
CA SER A 132 20.19 1.86 -23.08
C SER A 132 20.50 2.60 -21.77
N VAL A 133 20.07 3.86 -21.66
CA VAL A 133 20.28 4.72 -20.48
C VAL A 133 19.12 4.58 -19.50
N THR A 134 17.91 4.30 -19.99
CA THR A 134 16.69 4.17 -19.17
C THR A 134 16.41 2.76 -18.67
N SER A 135 17.20 1.76 -19.04
CA SER A 135 17.05 0.38 -18.56
C SER A 135 17.08 0.33 -17.03
N GLY A 136 15.95 -0.03 -16.42
CA GLY A 136 15.75 -0.05 -14.97
C GLY A 136 14.71 0.98 -14.52
N HIS A 137 14.84 1.45 -13.28
CA HIS A 137 13.99 2.52 -12.76
C HIS A 137 14.49 3.88 -13.27
N ALA A 138 13.60 4.62 -13.91
CA ALA A 138 13.89 5.92 -14.50
C ALA A 138 12.76 6.91 -14.26
N VAL A 139 13.12 8.19 -14.14
CA VAL A 139 12.20 9.32 -14.06
C VAL A 139 12.68 10.44 -14.95
N ALA A 140 11.74 11.11 -15.63
CA ALA A 140 12.02 12.26 -16.48
C ALA A 140 11.45 13.52 -15.83
N LEU A 141 12.30 14.54 -15.72
CA LEU A 141 12.01 15.87 -15.21
C LEU A 141 12.10 16.87 -16.37
N PRO A 142 10.96 17.28 -16.94
CA PRO A 142 10.95 18.24 -18.04
C PRO A 142 11.30 19.64 -17.53
N LEU A 143 12.10 20.36 -18.31
CA LEU A 143 12.32 21.80 -18.20
C LEU A 143 11.39 22.52 -19.19
N GLU A 144 10.90 23.68 -18.79
CA GLU A 144 10.21 24.64 -19.64
C GLU A 144 11.10 25.89 -19.74
N ASP A 145 11.65 26.15 -20.92
CA ASP A 145 12.60 27.25 -21.17
C ASP A 145 13.76 27.29 -20.15
N GLY A 146 14.36 26.13 -19.86
CA GLY A 146 15.44 25.98 -18.89
C GLY A 146 15.01 25.99 -17.42
N THR A 147 13.73 26.20 -17.11
CA THR A 147 13.20 26.24 -15.75
C THR A 147 12.50 24.93 -15.36
N LEU A 148 12.72 24.49 -14.12
CA LEU A 148 12.10 23.29 -13.58
C LEU A 148 10.82 23.65 -12.84
N ASP A 149 9.69 23.02 -13.20
CA ASP A 149 8.51 23.02 -12.32
C ASP A 149 8.82 22.14 -11.10
N GLU A 150 9.17 22.80 -9.99
CA GLU A 150 9.53 22.13 -8.74
C GLU A 150 8.40 21.25 -8.19
N GLN A 151 7.13 21.65 -8.35
CA GLN A 151 6.01 20.89 -7.83
C GLN A 151 5.81 19.59 -8.63
N ALA A 152 5.88 19.68 -9.96
CA ALA A 152 5.87 18.51 -10.82
C ALA A 152 7.09 17.62 -10.58
N ALA A 153 8.27 18.20 -10.34
CA ALA A 153 9.49 17.46 -10.03
C ALA A 153 9.37 16.70 -8.72
N ILE A 154 8.87 17.33 -7.65
CA ILE A 154 8.60 16.69 -6.36
C ILE A 154 7.65 15.50 -6.54
N ALA A 155 6.52 15.69 -7.24
CA ALA A 155 5.55 14.62 -7.46
C ALA A 155 6.14 13.42 -8.23
N ARG A 156 6.95 13.69 -9.26
CA ARG A 156 7.61 12.65 -10.07
C ARG A 156 8.70 11.92 -9.30
N LEU A 157 9.57 12.64 -8.59
CA LEU A 157 10.66 12.08 -7.80
C LEU A 157 10.13 11.23 -6.65
N THR A 158 9.18 11.76 -5.86
CA THR A 158 8.59 11.01 -4.74
C THR A 158 7.92 9.72 -5.23
N THR A 159 7.19 9.77 -6.35
CA THR A 159 6.60 8.58 -6.96
C THR A 159 7.66 7.57 -7.38
N ALA A 160 8.68 7.99 -8.12
CA ALA A 160 9.73 7.11 -8.63
C ALA A 160 10.57 6.48 -7.50
N ILE A 161 10.94 7.26 -6.48
CA ILE A 161 11.70 6.78 -5.33
C ILE A 161 10.91 5.74 -4.54
N ARG A 162 9.60 5.96 -4.32
CA ARG A 162 8.74 4.98 -3.62
C ARG A 162 8.58 3.68 -4.40
N GLN A 163 8.56 3.73 -5.73
CA GLN A 163 8.47 2.54 -6.58
C GLN A 163 9.70 1.62 -6.45
N LEU A 164 10.87 2.15 -6.07
CA LEU A 164 12.06 1.33 -5.79
C LEU A 164 11.84 0.38 -4.61
N LYS A 165 10.97 0.74 -3.65
CA LYS A 165 10.73 0.00 -2.40
C LYS A 165 12.01 -0.31 -1.61
N ALA A 166 13.04 0.52 -1.78
CA ALA A 166 14.34 0.37 -1.13
C ALA A 166 14.36 0.93 0.30
N ILE A 167 13.48 1.90 0.59
CA ILE A 167 13.32 2.55 1.88
C ILE A 167 11.84 2.45 2.26
N ASP A 168 11.55 2.23 3.55
CA ASP A 168 10.18 2.18 4.04
C ASP A 168 9.48 3.54 3.87
N ASP A 169 8.24 3.52 3.37
CA ASP A 169 7.43 4.72 3.13
C ASP A 169 7.28 5.60 4.40
N LEU A 170 7.21 4.98 5.59
CA LEU A 170 7.12 5.73 6.85
C LEU A 170 8.43 6.45 7.17
N ALA A 171 9.58 5.84 6.91
CA ALA A 171 10.88 6.49 7.05
C ALA A 171 10.97 7.67 6.07
N LEU A 172 10.63 7.45 4.80
CA LEU A 172 10.62 8.49 3.77
C LEU A 172 9.78 9.69 4.22
N ALA A 173 8.52 9.48 4.59
CA ALA A 173 7.62 10.56 5.01
C ALA A 173 8.08 11.28 6.29
N ARG A 174 8.60 10.54 7.28
CA ARG A 174 9.06 11.13 8.54
C ARG A 174 10.24 12.08 8.32
N HIS A 175 11.20 11.65 7.50
CA HIS A 175 12.49 12.33 7.33
C HIS A 175 12.53 13.30 6.14
N LEU A 176 11.66 13.12 5.15
CA LEU A 176 11.58 13.97 3.96
C LEU A 176 10.14 14.49 3.78
N PRO A 177 9.87 15.75 4.17
CA PRO A 177 8.55 16.38 4.06
C PRO A 177 7.83 16.20 2.72
N ALA A 178 8.55 16.13 1.60
CA ALA A 178 7.98 15.92 0.27
C ALA A 178 7.19 14.59 0.13
N PHE A 179 7.52 13.60 0.97
CA PHE A 179 6.89 12.28 0.93
C PHE A 179 5.64 12.19 1.82
N ARG A 180 5.37 13.16 2.69
CA ARG A 180 4.29 13.08 3.68
C ARG A 180 2.92 12.90 3.05
N GLU A 181 2.52 13.81 2.16
CA GLU A 181 1.23 13.71 1.48
C GLU A 181 1.10 12.40 0.67
N PRO A 182 2.01 12.06 -0.27
CA PRO A 182 1.83 10.87 -1.10
C PRO A 182 1.87 9.55 -0.31
N VAL A 183 2.65 9.47 0.77
CA VAL A 183 2.67 8.29 1.67
C VAL A 183 1.41 8.22 2.50
N VAL A 184 0.98 9.32 3.14
CA VAL A 184 -0.22 9.33 3.98
C VAL A 184 -1.46 9.01 3.15
N ARG A 185 -1.59 9.59 1.95
CA ARG A 185 -2.70 9.28 1.04
C ARG A 185 -2.74 7.80 0.69
N ALA A 186 -1.61 7.21 0.30
CA ALA A 186 -1.53 5.78 0.00
C ALA A 186 -1.91 4.92 1.22
N LEU A 187 -1.39 5.25 2.41
CA LEU A 187 -1.71 4.55 3.65
C LEU A 187 -3.21 4.59 3.98
N ILE A 188 -3.84 5.76 3.88
CA ILE A 188 -5.29 5.91 4.12
C ILE A 188 -6.07 5.03 3.13
N GLU A 189 -5.66 5.03 1.88
CA GLU A 189 -6.33 4.32 0.81
C GLU A 189 -6.20 2.80 0.95
N ASP A 190 -5.02 2.30 1.30
CA ASP A 190 -4.75 0.89 1.56
C ASP A 190 -5.60 0.37 2.74
N VAL A 191 -5.67 1.12 3.83
CA VAL A 191 -6.45 0.73 5.01
C VAL A 191 -7.96 0.82 4.72
N ALA A 192 -8.41 1.82 3.97
CA ALA A 192 -9.80 1.91 3.53
C ALA A 192 -10.18 0.75 2.61
N MET A 193 -9.30 0.38 1.68
CA MET A 193 -9.45 -0.76 0.77
C MET A 193 -9.51 -2.10 1.52
N ALA A 194 -8.60 -2.31 2.47
CA ALA A 194 -8.55 -3.52 3.28
C ALA A 194 -9.84 -3.68 4.11
N ASN A 195 -10.30 -2.60 4.76
CA ASN A 195 -11.54 -2.63 5.54
C ASN A 195 -12.78 -2.88 4.66
N ALA A 196 -12.83 -2.27 3.47
CA ALA A 196 -13.92 -2.46 2.52
C ALA A 196 -13.96 -3.90 1.97
N THR A 197 -12.80 -4.49 1.71
CA THR A 197 -12.68 -5.89 1.28
C THR A 197 -13.05 -6.85 2.41
N TYR A 198 -12.64 -6.57 3.65
CA TYR A 198 -13.02 -7.36 4.82
C TYR A 198 -14.55 -7.40 5.03
N SER A 199 -15.23 -6.26 4.82
CA SER A 199 -16.70 -6.13 4.85
C SER A 199 -17.42 -7.08 3.87
N LEU A 200 -16.77 -7.48 2.77
CA LEU A 200 -17.30 -8.52 1.86
C LEU A 200 -17.38 -9.90 2.54
N GLY A 201 -16.33 -10.26 3.27
CA GLY A 201 -16.15 -11.59 3.85
C GLY A 201 -16.88 -11.78 5.17
N SER A 202 -16.86 -10.78 6.05
CA SER A 202 -17.52 -10.86 7.36
C SER A 202 -19.05 -10.76 7.27
N GLY A 203 -19.59 -10.21 6.18
CA GLY A 203 -21.03 -10.17 5.93
C GLY A 203 -21.70 -11.52 5.67
N LEU A 204 -20.94 -12.62 5.54
CA LEU A 204 -21.45 -13.97 5.27
C LEU A 204 -21.58 -14.84 6.52
N LEU A 205 -20.91 -14.51 7.61
CA LEU A 205 -20.89 -15.30 8.84
C LEU A 205 -21.43 -14.43 9.99
N GLN A 206 -22.27 -14.99 10.85
CA GLN A 206 -22.81 -14.26 12.02
C GLN A 206 -21.93 -14.44 13.27
N ILE A 207 -21.14 -15.51 13.32
CA ILE A 207 -20.30 -15.92 14.46
C ILE A 207 -18.92 -16.29 13.92
N ASN A 208 -17.86 -15.83 14.59
CA ASN A 208 -16.48 -16.16 14.22
C ASN A 208 -16.15 -17.56 14.75
N PRO A 209 -15.85 -18.56 13.90
CA PRO A 209 -15.58 -19.93 14.34
C PRO A 209 -14.36 -20.06 15.27
N ALA A 210 -13.38 -19.16 15.14
CA ALA A 210 -12.13 -19.19 15.91
C ALA A 210 -12.27 -18.58 17.31
N THR A 211 -13.20 -17.64 17.50
CA THR A 211 -13.34 -16.90 18.78
C THR A 211 -14.70 -17.09 19.46
N GLY A 212 -15.69 -17.68 18.80
CA GLY A 212 -17.04 -17.92 19.34
C GLY A 212 -17.86 -16.64 19.57
N LEU A 213 -17.31 -15.46 19.26
CA LEU A 213 -18.00 -14.18 19.42
C LEU A 213 -18.85 -13.84 18.19
N PRO A 214 -19.92 -13.04 18.36
CA PRO A 214 -20.60 -12.42 17.23
C PRO A 214 -19.59 -11.66 16.36
N ILE A 215 -19.65 -11.85 15.06
CA ILE A 215 -18.68 -11.23 14.12
C ILE A 215 -18.67 -9.71 14.26
N ALA A 216 -19.80 -9.08 14.55
CA ALA A 216 -19.88 -7.65 14.83
C ALA A 216 -18.96 -7.16 15.98
N VAL A 217 -18.72 -7.99 16.99
CA VAL A 217 -17.87 -7.67 18.15
C VAL A 217 -16.39 -7.85 17.80
N ALA A 218 -16.02 -8.96 17.17
CA ALA A 218 -14.64 -9.20 16.68
C ALA A 218 -14.24 -8.15 15.63
N ASP A 219 -15.16 -7.78 14.73
CA ASP A 219 -15.00 -6.74 13.72
C ASP A 219 -14.75 -5.36 14.35
N THR A 220 -15.42 -5.05 15.46
CA THR A 220 -15.24 -3.77 16.15
C THR A 220 -13.85 -3.69 16.79
N VAL A 221 -13.33 -4.77 17.36
CA VAL A 221 -11.97 -4.82 17.91
C VAL A 221 -10.92 -4.68 16.80
N ILE A 222 -10.99 -5.52 15.77
CA ILE A 222 -10.00 -5.55 14.67
C ILE A 222 -10.00 -4.23 13.89
N LEU A 223 -11.17 -3.71 13.51
CA LEU A 223 -11.26 -2.49 12.71
C LEU A 223 -10.92 -1.22 13.52
N THR A 224 -11.01 -1.27 14.85
CA THR A 224 -10.54 -0.19 15.72
C THR A 224 -9.02 -0.23 15.85
N LYS A 225 -8.42 -1.42 15.96
CA LYS A 225 -6.95 -1.58 15.90
C LYS A 225 -6.38 -1.04 14.59
N ASN A 226 -6.98 -1.39 13.44
CA ASN A 226 -6.52 -0.90 12.13
C ASN A 226 -6.56 0.64 12.00
N GLN A 227 -7.63 1.27 12.48
CA GLN A 227 -7.76 2.73 12.44
C GLN A 227 -6.79 3.44 13.38
N ALA A 228 -6.54 2.88 14.56
CA ALA A 228 -5.57 3.43 15.49
C ALA A 228 -4.14 3.28 14.99
N ILE A 229 -3.79 2.14 14.40
CA ILE A 229 -2.48 1.94 13.75
C ILE A 229 -2.31 2.91 12.58
N MET A 230 -3.33 3.07 11.74
CA MET A 230 -3.31 4.04 10.64
C MET A 230 -3.09 5.46 11.17
N ALA A 231 -3.86 5.90 12.16
CA ALA A 231 -3.72 7.21 12.76
C ALA A 231 -2.32 7.43 13.37
N TYR A 232 -1.79 6.42 14.07
CA TYR A 232 -0.43 6.48 14.61
C TYR A 232 0.63 6.55 13.50
N LYS A 233 0.50 5.76 12.44
CA LYS A 233 1.39 5.80 11.28
C LYS A 233 1.35 7.16 10.57
N ILE A 234 0.17 7.76 10.43
CA ILE A 234 0.03 9.13 9.89
C ILE A 234 0.79 10.11 10.78
N ALA A 235 0.62 10.04 12.10
CA ALA A 235 1.34 10.92 13.02
C ALA A 235 2.88 10.75 12.92
N LEU A 236 3.35 9.50 12.85
CA LEU A 236 4.78 9.20 12.66
C LEU A 236 5.32 9.77 11.34
N ALA A 237 4.59 9.58 10.24
CA ALA A 237 4.91 10.13 8.93
C ALA A 237 4.95 11.67 8.95
N MET A 238 4.05 12.30 9.71
CA MET A 238 4.03 13.75 9.91
C MET A 238 5.10 14.26 10.89
N GLY A 239 6.02 13.40 11.35
CA GLY A 239 7.12 13.80 12.21
C GLY A 239 6.77 13.94 13.70
N SER A 240 5.57 13.52 14.14
CA SER A 240 5.19 13.55 15.56
C SER A 240 6.14 12.69 16.43
N PRO A 241 6.23 12.97 17.75
CA PRO A 241 6.95 12.11 18.69
C PRO A 241 6.50 10.66 18.55
N SER A 242 7.43 9.71 18.68
CA SER A 242 7.10 8.30 18.49
C SER A 242 6.42 7.64 19.68
N ASP A 243 6.34 8.32 20.83
CA ASP A 243 5.61 7.81 21.98
C ASP A 243 4.09 7.81 21.71
N PHE A 244 3.57 6.61 21.51
CA PHE A 244 2.16 6.34 21.29
C PHE A 244 1.28 6.91 22.42
N LYS A 245 1.74 6.89 23.67
CA LYS A 245 0.98 7.42 24.82
C LYS A 245 0.88 8.94 24.79
N HIS A 246 1.83 9.61 24.13
CA HIS A 246 1.81 11.05 23.95
C HIS A 246 0.95 11.46 22.75
N VAL A 247 1.03 10.71 21.64
CA VAL A 247 0.34 11.03 20.38
C VAL A 247 -1.14 10.64 20.39
N MET A 248 -1.46 9.44 20.87
CA MET A 248 -2.81 8.88 20.75
C MET A 248 -3.90 9.73 21.43
N PRO A 249 -3.69 10.31 22.64
CA PRO A 249 -4.68 11.20 23.26
C PRO A 249 -5.00 12.44 22.43
N GLN A 250 -4.04 12.96 21.65
CA GLN A 250 -4.23 14.16 20.84
C GLN A 250 -5.11 13.86 19.61
N ILE A 251 -5.00 12.64 19.07
CA ILE A 251 -5.75 12.18 17.88
C ILE A 251 -7.05 11.46 18.29
N ALA A 252 -7.19 11.05 19.55
CA ALA A 252 -8.33 10.30 20.06
C ALA A 252 -9.69 10.98 19.82
N GLY A 253 -9.74 12.32 19.86
CA GLY A 253 -10.97 13.07 19.54
C GLY A 253 -11.42 12.90 18.09
N VAL A 254 -10.46 12.86 17.15
CA VAL A 254 -10.73 12.67 15.71
C VAL A 254 -11.13 11.22 15.43
N ILE A 255 -10.44 10.26 16.05
CA ILE A 255 -10.76 8.83 15.94
C ILE A 255 -12.12 8.52 16.58
N GLY A 256 -12.41 9.10 17.74
CA GLY A 256 -13.64 8.85 18.52
C GLY A 256 -14.91 9.25 17.77
N GLY A 257 -14.91 10.40 17.10
CA GLY A 257 -16.02 10.81 16.22
C GLY A 257 -16.21 9.85 15.04
N GLY A 258 -15.11 9.36 14.46
CA GLY A 258 -15.12 8.35 13.40
C GLY A 258 -15.69 6.99 13.82
N LEU A 259 -15.35 6.53 15.03
CA LEU A 259 -15.88 5.30 15.61
C LEU A 259 -17.39 5.41 15.88
N LEU A 260 -17.86 6.57 16.32
CA LEU A 260 -19.30 6.84 16.49
C LEU A 260 -20.03 6.80 15.15
N PHE A 261 -19.49 7.46 14.13
CA PHE A 261 -20.05 7.45 12.77
C PHE A 261 -20.15 6.04 12.20
N ARG A 262 -19.17 5.17 12.48
CA ARG A 262 -19.19 3.76 12.08
C ARG A 262 -20.33 2.97 12.74
N GLN A 263 -20.64 3.23 14.00
CA GLN A 263 -21.78 2.58 14.66
C GLN A 263 -23.11 3.02 14.03
N ILE A 264 -23.23 4.31 13.70
CA ILE A 264 -24.40 4.85 12.99
C ILE A 264 -24.52 4.24 11.58
N ALA A 265 -23.42 4.15 10.84
CA ALA A 265 -23.40 3.54 9.51
C ALA A 265 -23.84 2.06 9.53
N ARG A 266 -23.40 1.30 10.55
CA ARG A 266 -23.77 -0.11 10.70
C ARG A 266 -25.21 -0.33 11.11
N SER A 267 -25.76 0.51 12.00
CA SER A 267 -27.17 0.41 12.36
C SER A 267 -28.07 0.65 11.15
N VAL A 268 -27.75 1.67 10.33
CA VAL A 268 -28.47 1.99 9.09
C VAL A 268 -28.39 0.85 8.06
N ILE A 269 -27.23 0.22 7.91
CA ILE A 269 -27.05 -0.94 7.02
C ILE A 269 -27.79 -2.19 7.52
N GLY A 270 -27.82 -2.41 8.84
CA GLY A 270 -28.51 -3.55 9.45
C GLY A 270 -30.04 -3.45 9.40
N LEU A 271 -30.56 -2.24 9.17
CA LEU A 271 -32.00 -1.93 9.16
C LEU A 271 -32.70 -2.20 7.81
N VAL A 272 -31.97 -2.46 6.73
CA VAL A 272 -32.57 -2.68 5.40
C VAL A 272 -32.25 -4.09 4.88
N PRO A 273 -33.18 -5.06 5.05
CA PRO A 273 -33.07 -6.37 4.43
C PRO A 273 -32.93 -6.24 2.92
N GLY A 274 -31.95 -6.93 2.32
CA GLY A 274 -31.78 -6.95 0.86
C GLY A 274 -30.88 -5.84 0.28
N LEU A 275 -30.35 -4.91 1.07
CA LEU A 275 -29.23 -4.07 0.61
C LEU A 275 -28.03 -4.98 0.34
N GLY A 276 -27.70 -5.12 -0.95
CA GLY A 276 -26.61 -5.96 -1.40
C GLY A 276 -25.25 -5.58 -0.81
N ILE A 277 -24.24 -6.33 -1.22
CA ILE A 277 -22.87 -6.19 -0.69
C ILE A 277 -22.25 -4.81 -1.03
N ALA A 278 -22.69 -4.15 -2.11
CA ALA A 278 -22.06 -2.92 -2.59
C ALA A 278 -22.16 -1.70 -1.65
N PRO A 279 -23.35 -1.31 -1.15
CA PRO A 279 -23.48 -0.25 -0.15
C PRO A 279 -22.58 -0.44 1.07
N LYS A 280 -22.43 -1.68 1.55
CA LYS A 280 -21.57 -2.02 2.71
C LYS A 280 -20.10 -1.73 2.45
N VAL A 281 -19.61 -2.10 1.27
CA VAL A 281 -18.23 -1.84 0.82
C VAL A 281 -17.99 -0.34 0.71
N ALA A 282 -18.89 0.37 0.03
CA ALA A 282 -18.75 1.80 -0.21
C ALA A 282 -18.70 2.60 1.09
N ILE A 283 -19.60 2.31 2.03
CA ILE A 283 -19.65 2.96 3.34
C ILE A 283 -18.43 2.61 4.19
N SER A 284 -17.97 1.35 4.16
CA SER A 284 -16.78 0.91 4.91
C SER A 284 -15.50 1.60 4.42
N PHE A 285 -15.34 1.72 3.11
CA PHE A 285 -14.28 2.48 2.47
C PHE A 285 -14.35 3.95 2.88
N ALA A 286 -15.50 4.60 2.65
CA ALA A 286 -15.69 6.03 2.87
C ALA A 286 -15.47 6.44 4.33
N GLY A 287 -15.98 5.66 5.28
CA GLY A 287 -15.80 5.94 6.70
C GLY A 287 -14.33 5.85 7.12
N THR A 288 -13.59 4.88 6.61
CA THR A 288 -12.16 4.75 6.94
C THR A 288 -11.34 5.86 6.30
N PHE A 289 -11.63 6.19 5.04
CA PHE A 289 -10.96 7.26 4.30
C PHE A 289 -11.17 8.62 4.98
N ALA A 290 -12.41 8.95 5.34
CA ALA A 290 -12.74 10.22 5.99
C ALA A 290 -12.02 10.39 7.34
N ILE A 291 -11.89 9.32 8.12
CA ILE A 291 -11.13 9.33 9.39
C ILE A 291 -9.65 9.57 9.13
N GLY A 292 -9.07 8.86 8.15
CA GLY A 292 -7.67 9.04 7.78
C GLY A 292 -7.36 10.49 7.36
N GLU A 293 -8.19 11.06 6.48
CA GLU A 293 -8.04 12.45 6.03
C GLU A 293 -8.22 13.44 7.18
N ALA A 294 -9.13 13.17 8.12
CA ALA A 294 -9.29 13.99 9.31
C ALA A 294 -8.06 13.98 10.21
N VAL A 295 -7.45 12.81 10.41
CA VAL A 295 -6.19 12.70 11.16
C VAL A 295 -5.07 13.42 10.42
N TYR A 296 -4.95 13.22 9.11
CA TYR A 296 -3.93 13.90 8.29
C TYR A 296 -4.02 15.42 8.40
N ARG A 297 -5.22 15.99 8.21
CA ARG A 297 -5.43 17.44 8.32
C ARG A 297 -5.11 17.97 9.71
N TRP A 298 -5.53 17.25 10.75
CA TRP A 298 -5.21 17.62 12.12
C TRP A 298 -3.69 17.58 12.37
N CYS A 299 -2.97 16.56 11.91
CA CYS A 299 -1.51 16.51 12.01
C CYS A 299 -0.80 17.60 11.18
N ARG A 300 -1.44 18.08 10.11
CA ARG A 300 -0.90 19.09 9.20
C ARG A 300 -1.06 20.52 9.75
N SER A 301 -2.23 20.90 10.25
CA SER A 301 -2.50 22.28 10.71
C SER A 301 -2.81 22.41 12.21
N GLY A 302 -2.99 21.31 12.93
CA GLY A 302 -3.49 21.31 14.31
C GLY A 302 -5.01 21.55 14.41
N GLU A 303 -5.66 21.92 13.31
CA GLU A 303 -7.08 22.24 13.25
C GLU A 303 -7.92 21.00 13.03
N ARG A 304 -9.11 20.99 13.64
CA ARG A 304 -10.11 19.95 13.38
C ARG A 304 -10.88 20.32 12.11
N LEU A 305 -11.24 19.31 11.33
CA LEU A 305 -12.19 19.47 10.23
C LEU A 305 -13.53 20.01 10.76
N THR A 306 -14.12 20.92 10.00
CA THR A 306 -15.54 21.30 10.18
C THR A 306 -16.44 20.13 9.80
N GLU A 307 -17.69 20.17 10.26
CA GLU A 307 -18.68 19.14 9.92
C GLU A 307 -18.93 19.09 8.40
N GLU A 308 -18.99 20.25 7.75
CA GLU A 308 -19.16 20.38 6.30
C GLU A 308 -17.97 19.79 5.55
N GLY A 309 -16.74 20.07 6.01
CA GLY A 309 -15.53 19.53 5.41
C GLY A 309 -15.47 18.01 5.52
N LEU A 310 -15.86 17.45 6.67
CA LEU A 310 -15.94 16.00 6.86
C LEU A 310 -17.01 15.36 5.98
N LYS A 311 -18.19 15.98 5.85
CA LYS A 311 -19.26 15.53 4.94
C LYS A 311 -18.80 15.52 3.48
N ALA A 312 -18.09 16.56 3.04
CA ALA A 312 -17.56 16.65 1.68
C ALA A 312 -16.53 15.54 1.38
N ILE A 313 -15.58 15.31 2.30
CA ILE A 313 -14.60 14.22 2.19
C ILE A 313 -15.31 12.86 2.15
N TYR A 314 -16.30 12.67 3.03
CA TYR A 314 -17.06 11.41 3.07
C TYR A 314 -17.84 11.17 1.78
N ALA A 315 -18.50 12.19 1.22
CA ALA A 315 -19.24 12.09 -0.04
C ALA A 315 -18.32 11.67 -1.20
N LEU A 316 -17.17 12.34 -1.35
CA LEU A 316 -16.15 11.99 -2.33
C LEU A 316 -15.68 10.55 -2.15
N ALA A 317 -15.38 10.15 -0.91
CA ALA A 317 -14.92 8.80 -0.62
C ALA A 317 -16.02 7.74 -0.84
N LEU A 318 -17.29 8.10 -0.69
CA LEU A 318 -18.42 7.22 -0.95
C LEU A 318 -18.57 6.92 -2.44
N GLU A 319 -18.35 7.91 -3.31
CA GLU A 319 -18.33 7.71 -4.77
C GLU A 319 -17.23 6.72 -5.17
N ARG A 320 -16.00 6.94 -4.69
CA ARG A 320 -14.86 6.03 -4.90
C ARG A 320 -15.15 4.62 -4.34
N GLY A 321 -15.77 4.57 -3.17
CA GLY A 321 -16.19 3.31 -2.53
C GLY A 321 -17.25 2.56 -3.35
N ARG A 322 -18.17 3.26 -4.03
CA ARG A 322 -19.16 2.65 -4.93
C ARG A 322 -18.50 2.08 -6.19
N GLU A 323 -17.53 2.78 -6.77
CA GLU A 323 -16.75 2.28 -7.90
C GLU A 323 -15.98 1.00 -7.55
N LEU A 324 -15.32 1.01 -6.39
CA LEU A 324 -14.66 -0.15 -5.83
C LEU A 324 -15.64 -1.32 -5.66
N ALA A 325 -16.79 -1.06 -5.05
CA ALA A 325 -17.84 -2.06 -4.83
C ALA A 325 -18.32 -2.68 -6.15
N ALA A 326 -18.56 -1.85 -7.17
CA ALA A 326 -18.95 -2.32 -8.50
C ALA A 326 -17.86 -3.17 -9.15
N GLY A 327 -16.58 -2.78 -9.01
CA GLY A 327 -15.43 -3.56 -9.47
C GLY A 327 -15.34 -4.94 -8.80
N LEU A 328 -15.53 -4.99 -7.48
CA LEU A 328 -15.52 -6.23 -6.70
C LEU A 328 -16.70 -7.14 -7.06
N GLN A 329 -17.89 -6.58 -7.26
CA GLN A 329 -19.07 -7.32 -7.74
C GLN A 329 -18.81 -7.95 -9.12
N ARG A 330 -18.27 -7.18 -10.08
CA ARG A 330 -17.93 -7.71 -11.41
C ARG A 330 -16.94 -8.88 -11.35
N ARG A 331 -15.91 -8.77 -10.51
CA ARG A 331 -14.91 -9.85 -10.31
C ARG A 331 -15.55 -11.11 -9.72
N ARG A 332 -16.41 -10.96 -8.71
CA ARG A 332 -17.15 -12.06 -8.10
C ARG A 332 -18.05 -12.76 -9.12
N ASP A 333 -18.84 -12.00 -9.88
CA ASP A 333 -19.74 -12.57 -10.88
C ASP A 333 -18.99 -13.29 -12.00
N ALA A 334 -17.82 -12.77 -12.41
CA ALA A 334 -16.93 -13.46 -13.33
C ALA A 334 -16.39 -14.78 -12.76
N ALA A 335 -15.99 -14.80 -11.48
CA ALA A 335 -15.51 -16.01 -10.81
C ALA A 335 -16.62 -17.08 -10.71
N VAL A 336 -17.84 -16.68 -10.33
CA VAL A 336 -19.01 -17.59 -10.26
C VAL A 336 -19.33 -18.16 -11.64
N ARG A 337 -19.32 -17.33 -12.70
CA ARG A 337 -19.52 -17.80 -14.08
C ARG A 337 -18.45 -18.81 -14.50
N ARG A 338 -17.17 -18.56 -14.17
CA ARG A 338 -16.08 -19.51 -14.46
C ARG A 338 -16.24 -20.83 -13.71
N ALA A 339 -16.61 -20.78 -12.43
CA ALA A 339 -16.85 -21.98 -11.62
C ALA A 339 -18.02 -22.82 -12.17
N ARG A 340 -19.14 -22.17 -12.54
CA ARG A 340 -20.29 -22.85 -13.17
C ARG A 340 -19.93 -23.50 -14.51
N ARG A 341 -19.15 -22.82 -15.36
CA ARG A 341 -18.66 -23.39 -16.63
C ARG A 341 -17.76 -24.60 -16.41
N ARG A 342 -16.84 -24.53 -15.44
CA ARG A 342 -15.98 -25.67 -15.08
C ARG A 342 -16.81 -26.85 -14.60
N ALA A 343 -17.77 -26.62 -13.70
CA ALA A 343 -18.66 -27.67 -13.21
C ALA A 343 -19.47 -28.32 -14.34
N ALA A 344 -20.02 -27.53 -15.27
CA ALA A 344 -20.76 -28.04 -16.43
C ALA A 344 -19.89 -28.93 -17.35
N HIS A 345 -18.64 -28.53 -17.60
CA HIS A 345 -17.69 -29.34 -18.38
C HIS A 345 -17.30 -30.66 -17.68
N THR A 346 -17.19 -30.67 -16.35
CA THR A 346 -16.94 -31.91 -15.60
C THR A 346 -18.13 -32.87 -15.67
N THR A 347 -19.36 -32.36 -15.71
CA THR A 347 -20.58 -33.19 -15.82
C THR A 347 -20.78 -33.74 -17.22
N GLU A 348 -20.45 -32.99 -18.28
CA GLU A 348 -20.50 -33.48 -19.67
C GLU A 348 -19.46 -34.56 -19.94
N SER A 349 -18.25 -34.44 -19.39
CA SER A 349 -17.20 -35.47 -19.54
C SER A 349 -17.51 -36.76 -18.75
N ALA A 350 -18.39 -36.72 -17.74
CA ALA A 350 -18.83 -37.90 -16.99
C ALA A 350 -20.07 -38.58 -17.58
N ALA A 351 -20.74 -37.94 -18.55
CA ALA A 351 -21.93 -38.43 -19.23
C ALA A 351 -21.64 -39.01 -20.63
N GLU A 352 -20.36 -39.11 -21.03
CA GLU A 352 -19.97 -39.81 -22.25
C GLU A 352 -20.23 -41.31 -22.06
N PRO A 353 -21.09 -41.95 -22.90
CA PRO A 353 -21.38 -43.37 -22.76
C PRO A 353 -20.11 -44.16 -23.02
N ALA A 354 -19.89 -45.21 -22.22
CA ALA A 354 -18.74 -46.10 -22.37
C ALA A 354 -18.57 -46.51 -23.85
N PRO A 355 -17.34 -46.48 -24.39
CA PRO A 355 -17.12 -46.89 -25.78
C PRO A 355 -17.58 -48.34 -25.95
N PRO A 356 -18.17 -48.71 -27.11
CA PRO A 356 -18.61 -50.08 -27.34
C PRO A 356 -17.41 -51.01 -27.21
N GLU A 357 -17.62 -52.14 -26.51
CA GLU A 357 -16.61 -53.20 -26.34
C GLU A 357 -15.95 -53.49 -27.69
N GLN A 358 -14.63 -53.29 -27.74
CA GLN A 358 -13.84 -53.66 -28.91
C GLN A 358 -13.86 -55.19 -29.03
N GLU A 359 -14.53 -55.66 -30.07
CA GLU A 359 -14.54 -57.05 -30.51
C GLU A 359 -13.09 -57.54 -30.64
N ILE A 360 -12.73 -58.55 -29.85
CA ILE A 360 -11.41 -59.18 -29.86
C ILE A 360 -11.25 -59.87 -31.21
N ILE A 361 -10.44 -59.28 -32.10
CA ILE A 361 -10.01 -59.94 -33.33
C ILE A 361 -8.91 -60.95 -32.95
N GLU A 362 -9.27 -62.23 -32.89
CA GLU A 362 -8.32 -63.34 -32.81
C GLU A 362 -7.44 -63.37 -34.09
N LEU A 363 -6.13 -63.22 -33.90
CA LEU A 363 -5.14 -63.43 -34.95
C LEU A 363 -4.94 -64.95 -35.19
N PRO A 364 -4.88 -65.42 -36.44
CA PRO A 364 -4.74 -66.83 -36.75
C PRO A 364 -3.34 -67.37 -36.38
N PRO A 365 -3.23 -68.66 -35.99
CA PRO A 365 -1.97 -69.23 -35.51
C PRO A 365 -0.94 -69.42 -36.64
N ALA A 366 0.31 -69.13 -36.32
CA ALA A 366 1.45 -69.26 -37.23
C ALA A 366 1.64 -70.72 -37.71
N SER A 367 1.68 -70.88 -39.03
CA SER A 367 1.91 -72.16 -39.72
C SER A 367 3.29 -72.74 -39.40
N ARG A 368 3.31 -73.96 -38.84
CA ARG A 368 4.51 -74.79 -38.70
C ARG A 368 5.03 -75.17 -40.10
N ARG A 369 6.29 -74.82 -40.40
CA ARG A 369 7.03 -75.41 -41.51
C ARG A 369 7.43 -76.83 -41.15
N ASN A 370 6.87 -77.82 -41.85
CA ASN A 370 7.45 -79.15 -42.00
C ASN A 370 7.85 -79.33 -43.47
N GLY A 371 9.06 -79.81 -43.69
CA GLY A 371 9.71 -80.13 -44.96
C GLY A 371 11.12 -80.59 -44.64
N VAL A 372 11.28 -81.83 -44.14
CA VAL A 372 11.60 -83.05 -44.92
C VAL A 372 13.06 -82.97 -45.39
N GLU A 373 13.99 -83.59 -44.65
CA GLU A 373 14.49 -84.97 -44.83
C GLU A 373 15.68 -84.98 -45.81
N GLN A 374 16.85 -85.34 -45.29
CA GLN A 374 18.05 -85.71 -46.07
C GLN A 374 17.86 -87.13 -46.64
N PRO A 375 18.40 -87.39 -47.83
CA PRO A 375 19.47 -88.39 -47.96
C PRO A 375 20.58 -87.85 -48.89
N GLU A 376 21.84 -88.28 -48.91
CA GLU A 376 22.59 -89.44 -48.40
C GLU A 376 24.04 -88.96 -48.16
#